data_AF-A0A661WBQ5-F1
#
_entry.id   AF-A0A661WBQ5-F1
#
_cell.length_a   1.000
_cell.length_b   1.000
_cell.length_c   1.000
_cell.angle_alpha   90.00
_cell.angle_beta   90.00
_cell.angle_gamma   90.00
#
_symmetry.space_group_name_H-M   'P 1'
#
loop_
_entity.id
_entity.type
_entity.pdbx_description
1 polymer ?
#
loop_
_entity_poly.entity_id
_entity_poly.type
_entity_poly.pdbx_seq_one_letter_code
_entity_poly.pdbx_strand_id
1 'polypeptide(L)'
;MKIIQKAPVWLVILGLILVATGCNPTEIPTVISTIPLTPTNPLPQPTAQEVTQSALTPTPGATLQPTAVPLERTKYSLAVVLDYPNQRLDVEERILIPHPSTSILDNIDLVVPPNSWPGVFSIQ
;
A
#
# COMPACT_ATOMS: atom_id res chain seq x y z
N MET A 1 24.82 49.75 39.36
CA MET A 1 23.49 49.43 39.92
C MET A 1 22.74 48.55 38.91
N LYS A 2 22.36 47.33 39.29
CA LYS A 2 21.74 46.33 38.40
C LYS A 2 20.24 46.27 38.74
N ILE A 3 19.39 46.79 37.85
CA ILE A 3 17.93 46.84 38.06
C ILE A 3 17.37 45.47 37.67
N ILE A 4 16.90 44.70 38.64
CA ILE A 4 16.26 43.40 38.43
C ILE A 4 14.79 43.68 38.07
N GLN A 5 14.45 43.58 36.78
CA GLN A 5 13.07 43.65 36.30
C GLN A 5 12.32 42.38 36.75
N LYS A 6 11.37 42.54 37.67
CA LYS A 6 10.44 41.49 38.07
C LYS A 6 9.47 41.25 36.90
N ALA A 7 9.45 40.03 36.37
CA ALA A 7 8.50 39.66 35.32
C ALA A 7 7.06 39.89 35.84
N PRO A 8 6.18 40.54 35.05
CA PRO A 8 4.82 40.80 35.49
C PRO A 8 4.05 39.48 35.59
N VAL A 9 3.55 39.20 36.79
CA VAL A 9 2.79 37.99 37.17
C VAL A 9 1.64 37.68 36.20
N TRP A 10 1.11 38.71 35.53
CA TRP A 10 0.07 38.58 34.51
C TRP A 10 0.48 37.72 33.30
N LEU A 11 1.77 37.72 32.90
CA LEU A 11 2.25 36.87 31.80
C LEU A 11 2.20 35.37 32.15
N VAL A 12 2.39 35.02 33.43
CA VAL A 12 2.31 33.63 33.89
C VAL A 12 0.86 33.15 33.83
N ILE A 13 -0.10 34.00 34.20
CA ILE A 13 -1.53 33.67 34.16
C ILE A 13 -2.01 33.50 32.71
N LEU A 14 -1.58 34.38 31.80
CA LEU A 14 -1.93 34.28 30.37
C LEU A 14 -1.40 32.98 29.74
N GLY A 15 -0.18 32.58 30.09
CA GLY A 15 0.40 31.30 29.64
C GLY A 15 -0.40 30.09 30.12
N LEU A 16 -0.94 30.12 31.35
CA LEU A 16 -1.65 28.99 31.93
C LEU A 16 -3.03 28.75 31.31
N ILE A 17 -3.72 29.81 30.87
CA ILE A 17 -5.03 29.71 30.21
C ILE A 17 -4.92 29.09 28.81
N LEU A 18 -3.81 29.34 28.10
CA LEU A 18 -3.56 28.82 26.75
C LEU A 18 -3.33 27.31 26.70
N VAL A 19 -2.92 26.67 27.81
CA VAL A 19 -2.67 25.22 27.86
C VAL A 19 -3.97 24.42 28.09
N ALA A 20 -5.04 25.05 28.57
CA ALA A 20 -6.26 24.35 28.99
C ALA A 20 -7.29 24.09 27.88
N THR A 21 -7.12 24.63 26.67
CA THR A 21 -8.15 24.57 25.60
C THR A 21 -7.91 23.49 24.52
N GLY A 22 -7.03 22.52 24.78
CA GLY A 22 -6.53 21.60 23.74
C GLY A 22 -7.25 20.27 23.50
N CYS A 23 -8.40 19.98 24.11
CA CYS A 23 -9.11 18.71 23.87
C CYS A 23 -10.52 18.96 23.29
N ASN A 24 -10.65 18.83 21.97
CA ASN A 24 -11.94 18.69 21.31
C ASN A 24 -12.08 17.23 20.86
N PRO A 25 -13.05 16.44 21.36
CA PRO A 25 -13.24 15.07 20.92
C PRO A 25 -13.77 15.05 19.48
N THR A 26 -12.99 14.51 18.56
CA THR A 26 -13.42 14.22 17.19
C THR A 26 -14.38 13.03 17.20
N GLU A 27 -15.65 13.27 16.87
CA GLU A 27 -16.64 12.22 16.66
C GLU A 27 -16.25 11.38 15.43
N ILE A 28 -16.17 10.06 15.62
CA ILE A 28 -15.84 9.10 14.56
C ILE A 28 -17.15 8.68 13.87
N PRO A 29 -17.26 8.79 12.53
CA PRO A 29 -18.43 8.30 11.81
C PRO A 29 -18.41 6.76 11.69
N THR A 30 -19.50 6.13 12.13
CA THR A 30 -19.79 4.70 11.95
C THR A 30 -20.04 4.39 10.47
N VAL A 31 -19.13 3.66 9.83
CA VAL A 31 -19.34 3.12 8.48
C VAL A 31 -20.02 1.75 8.59
N ILE A 32 -21.28 1.68 8.15
CA ILE A 32 -22.03 0.43 8.03
C ILE A 32 -21.56 -0.27 6.74
N SER A 33 -20.94 -1.45 6.90
CA SER A 33 -20.48 -2.27 5.78
C SER A 33 -21.60 -3.20 5.31
N THR A 34 -22.30 -2.81 4.25
CA THR A 34 -23.31 -3.66 3.57
C THR A 34 -22.61 -4.60 2.60
N ILE A 35 -22.71 -5.91 2.85
CA ILE A 35 -22.11 -6.96 2.01
C ILE A 35 -23.03 -7.24 0.81
N PRO A 36 -22.55 -7.28 -0.45
CA PRO A 36 -23.39 -7.66 -1.59
C PRO A 36 -23.58 -9.18 -1.67
N LEU A 37 -24.82 -9.60 -1.95
CA LEU A 37 -25.21 -10.99 -2.17
C LEU A 37 -24.61 -11.53 -3.49
N THR A 38 -24.04 -12.74 -3.41
CA THR A 38 -23.40 -13.48 -4.51
C THR A 38 -24.42 -13.88 -5.59
N PRO A 39 -24.14 -13.71 -6.89
CA PRO A 39 -25.01 -14.24 -7.94
C PRO A 39 -24.73 -15.73 -8.17
N THR A 40 -25.76 -16.55 -8.04
CA THR A 40 -25.76 -17.98 -8.41
C THR A 40 -25.69 -18.11 -9.94
N ASN A 41 -24.60 -18.69 -10.44
CA ASN A 41 -24.40 -18.97 -11.86
C ASN A 41 -25.08 -20.30 -12.24
N PRO A 42 -25.96 -20.37 -13.27
CA PRO A 42 -26.54 -21.64 -13.70
C PRO A 42 -25.53 -22.50 -14.46
N LEU A 43 -25.54 -23.80 -14.18
CA LEU A 43 -24.68 -24.80 -14.81
C LEU A 43 -25.15 -25.06 -16.27
N PRO A 44 -24.27 -24.98 -17.29
CA PRO A 44 -24.67 -25.24 -18.67
C PRO A 44 -24.85 -26.75 -18.92
N GLN A 45 -25.95 -27.10 -19.58
CA GLN A 45 -26.28 -28.45 -20.05
C GLN A 45 -25.77 -28.64 -21.50
N PRO A 46 -24.99 -29.68 -21.80
CA PRO A 46 -24.47 -29.89 -23.15
C PRO A 46 -25.55 -30.49 -24.07
N THR A 47 -25.84 -29.81 -25.17
CA THR A 47 -26.61 -30.34 -26.30
C THR A 47 -25.62 -30.98 -27.28
N ALA A 48 -25.69 -32.29 -27.46
CA ALA A 48 -24.85 -32.97 -28.46
C ALA A 48 -25.42 -32.70 -29.87
N GLN A 49 -24.66 -31.98 -30.70
CA GLN A 49 -24.89 -31.89 -32.13
C GLN A 49 -23.94 -32.86 -32.85
N GLU A 50 -24.53 -33.81 -33.58
CA GLU A 50 -23.81 -34.73 -34.47
C GLU A 50 -23.39 -33.96 -35.73
N VAL A 51 -22.08 -33.77 -35.91
CA VAL A 51 -21.51 -33.10 -37.08
C VAL A 51 -20.95 -34.15 -38.04
N THR A 52 -21.55 -34.23 -39.22
CA THR A 52 -21.06 -35.01 -40.37
C THR A 52 -19.62 -34.60 -40.70
N GLN A 53 -18.71 -35.59 -40.67
CA GLN A 53 -17.27 -35.39 -40.83
C GLN A 53 -16.93 -35.10 -42.30
N SER A 54 -16.73 -33.84 -42.64
CA SER A 54 -16.20 -33.42 -43.94
C SER A 54 -14.70 -33.72 -44.03
N ALA A 55 -14.25 -34.24 -45.17
CA ALA A 55 -12.87 -34.68 -45.39
C ALA A 55 -11.87 -33.54 -45.11
N LEU A 56 -10.90 -33.79 -44.24
CA LEU A 56 -9.91 -32.81 -43.81
C LEU A 56 -8.80 -32.66 -44.86
N THR A 57 -8.67 -31.46 -45.42
CA THR A 57 -7.45 -31.00 -46.09
C THR A 57 -6.31 -30.93 -45.06
N PRO A 58 -5.09 -31.42 -45.34
CA PRO A 58 -3.99 -31.33 -44.37
C PRO A 58 -3.70 -29.86 -44.04
N THR A 59 -4.01 -29.47 -42.81
CA THR A 59 -3.66 -28.15 -42.26
C THR A 59 -2.15 -28.12 -42.07
N PRO A 60 -1.43 -27.06 -42.50
CA PRO A 60 -0.03 -26.89 -42.16
C PRO A 60 0.15 -27.02 -40.65
N GLY A 61 1.03 -27.92 -40.20
CA GLY A 61 1.26 -28.15 -38.78
C GLY A 61 1.55 -26.84 -38.07
N ALA A 62 0.86 -26.59 -36.95
CA ALA A 62 1.07 -25.40 -36.15
C ALA A 62 2.56 -25.29 -35.79
N THR A 63 3.21 -24.23 -36.26
CA THR A 63 4.55 -23.87 -35.80
C THR A 63 4.44 -23.65 -34.30
N LEU A 64 5.11 -24.49 -33.49
CA LEU A 64 5.16 -24.32 -32.04
C LEU A 64 5.87 -23.01 -31.76
N GLN A 65 5.10 -21.94 -31.53
CA GLN A 65 5.66 -20.69 -31.06
C GLN A 65 6.14 -20.93 -29.63
N PRO A 66 7.42 -20.67 -29.31
CA PRO A 66 7.92 -20.85 -27.96
C PRO A 66 7.07 -20.03 -26.99
N THR A 67 6.51 -20.71 -25.99
CA THR A 67 5.78 -20.07 -24.90
C THR A 67 6.77 -19.17 -24.16
N ALA A 68 6.50 -17.86 -24.15
CA ALA A 68 7.34 -16.92 -23.43
C ALA A 68 7.40 -17.30 -21.94
N VAL A 69 8.60 -17.43 -21.40
CA VAL A 69 8.80 -17.68 -19.97
C VAL A 69 8.23 -16.48 -19.19
N PRO A 70 7.35 -16.69 -18.19
CA PRO A 70 6.81 -15.60 -17.40
C PRO A 70 7.93 -14.85 -16.66
N LEU A 71 7.94 -13.52 -16.79
CA LEU A 71 8.86 -12.68 -16.02
C LEU A 71 8.44 -12.68 -14.53
N GLU A 72 9.40 -12.90 -13.63
CA GLU A 72 9.18 -12.72 -12.19
C GLU A 72 8.71 -11.29 -11.91
N ARG A 73 7.78 -11.14 -10.97
CA ARG A 73 7.22 -9.84 -10.58
C ARG A 73 7.83 -9.35 -9.28
N THR A 74 7.87 -8.02 -9.11
CA THR A 74 8.22 -7.38 -7.84
C THR A 74 7.32 -7.88 -6.72
N LYS A 75 7.91 -8.20 -5.56
CA LYS A 75 7.21 -8.70 -4.37
C LYS A 75 7.43 -7.73 -3.21
N TYR A 76 6.38 -7.49 -2.44
CA TYR A 76 6.38 -6.60 -1.28
C TYR A 76 6.06 -7.42 -0.04
N SER A 77 6.75 -7.13 1.06
CA SER A 77 6.48 -7.70 2.37
C SER A 77 6.44 -6.59 3.40
N LEU A 78 5.39 -6.56 4.20
CA LEU A 78 5.19 -5.59 5.27
C LEU A 78 5.14 -6.34 6.60
N ALA A 79 6.02 -5.97 7.53
CA ALA A 79 5.92 -6.38 8.92
C ALA A 79 5.43 -5.19 9.74
N VAL A 80 4.35 -5.38 10.48
CA VAL A 80 3.69 -4.31 11.22
C VAL A 80 3.55 -4.71 12.68
N VAL A 81 4.03 -3.85 13.57
CA VAL A 81 3.88 -3.99 15.02
C VAL A 81 3.09 -2.80 15.53
N LEU A 82 1.91 -3.07 16.09
CA LEU A 82 1.06 -2.06 16.71
C LEU A 82 1.17 -2.18 18.24
N ASP A 83 1.82 -1.20 18.85
CA ASP A 83 1.92 -1.04 20.29
C ASP A 83 0.81 -0.12 20.79
N TYR A 84 -0.32 -0.73 21.19
CA TYR A 84 -1.49 0.00 21.69
C TYR A 84 -1.20 0.84 22.95
N PRO A 85 -0.53 0.32 24.01
CA PRO A 85 -0.20 1.11 25.19
C PRO A 85 0.60 2.39 24.87
N ASN A 86 1.56 2.30 23.95
CA ASN A 86 2.40 3.43 23.57
C ASN A 86 1.89 4.20 22.35
N GLN A 87 0.72 3.84 21.82
CA GLN A 87 0.11 4.42 20.63
C GLN A 87 1.09 4.53 19.45
N ARG A 88 1.94 3.51 19.29
CA ARG A 88 3.01 3.49 18.29
C ARG A 88 2.75 2.40 17.25
N LEU A 89 2.98 2.75 16.00
CA LEU A 89 2.96 1.82 14.86
C LEU A 89 4.37 1.75 14.28
N ASP A 90 4.98 0.57 14.34
CA ASP A 90 6.25 0.29 13.69
C ASP A 90 5.99 -0.54 12.42
N VAL A 91 6.50 -0.06 11.28
CA VAL A 91 6.32 -0.68 9.97
C VAL A 91 7.68 -0.92 9.35
N GLU A 92 7.95 -2.17 8.98
CA GLU A 92 9.10 -2.57 8.18
C GLU A 92 8.61 -3.01 6.80
N GLU A 93 9.16 -2.39 5.75
CA GLU A 93 8.87 -2.76 4.36
C GLU A 93 10.10 -3.41 3.71
N ARG A 94 9.87 -4.52 3.01
CA ARG A 94 10.86 -5.17 2.17
C ARG A 94 10.34 -5.31 0.75
N ILE A 95 11.09 -4.78 -0.20
CA ILE A 95 10.78 -4.85 -1.64
C ILE A 95 11.81 -5.77 -2.31
N LEU A 96 11.32 -6.81 -2.99
CA LEU A 96 12.14 -7.70 -3.81
C LEU A 96 11.87 -7.38 -5.28
N ILE A 97 12.86 -6.80 -5.94
CA ILE A 97 12.81 -6.43 -7.36
C ILE A 97 13.58 -7.48 -8.16
N PRO A 98 12.93 -8.30 -9.00
CA PRO A 98 13.64 -9.23 -9.86
C PRO A 98 14.44 -8.49 -10.92
N HIS A 99 15.70 -8.88 -11.10
CA HIS A 99 16.58 -8.35 -12.14
C HIS A 99 16.48 -9.25 -13.39
N PRO A 100 15.84 -8.80 -14.48
CA PRO A 100 15.60 -9.64 -15.66
C PRO A 100 16.84 -9.85 -16.53
N SER A 101 17.93 -9.10 -16.30
CA SER A 101 19.15 -9.22 -17.08
C SER A 101 20.06 -10.33 -16.54
N THR A 102 20.80 -10.97 -17.45
CA THR A 102 21.86 -11.94 -17.11
C THR A 102 23.19 -11.24 -16.80
N SER A 103 23.28 -9.93 -17.01
CA SER A 103 24.43 -9.12 -16.63
C SER A 103 24.44 -8.83 -15.13
N ILE A 104 25.64 -8.63 -14.58
CA ILE A 104 25.81 -8.18 -13.19
C ILE A 104 25.12 -6.82 -13.02
N LEU A 105 24.46 -6.64 -11.87
CA LEU A 105 23.83 -5.39 -11.49
C LEU A 105 24.87 -4.52 -10.77
N ASP A 106 25.30 -3.43 -11.42
CA ASP A 106 26.37 -2.57 -10.89
C ASP A 106 25.85 -1.50 -9.92
N ASN A 107 24.73 -0.86 -10.24
CA ASN A 107 24.16 0.23 -9.43
C ASN A 107 22.63 0.16 -9.39
N ILE A 108 22.05 0.67 -8.30
CA ILE A 108 20.60 0.85 -8.12
C ILE A 108 20.36 2.32 -7.76
N ASP A 109 19.69 3.05 -8.64
CA ASP A 109 19.25 4.41 -8.36
C ASP A 109 17.85 4.40 -7.75
N LEU A 110 17.75 4.72 -6.46
CA LEU A 110 16.47 4.86 -5.78
C LEU A 110 15.99 6.31 -5.84
N VAL A 111 15.01 6.58 -6.70
CA VAL A 111 14.39 7.90 -6.79
C VAL A 111 13.22 7.95 -5.81
N VAL A 112 13.42 8.64 -4.69
CA VAL A 112 12.37 8.91 -3.71
C VAL A 112 11.84 10.33 -3.94
N PRO A 113 10.55 10.53 -4.25
CA PRO A 113 9.98 11.86 -4.35
C PRO A 113 10.15 12.65 -3.05
N PRO A 114 10.30 13.98 -3.12
CA PRO A 114 10.35 14.81 -1.92
C PRO A 114 9.05 14.66 -1.14
N ASN A 115 9.18 14.28 0.13
CA ASN A 115 8.05 14.03 1.00
C ASN A 115 7.18 15.30 1.12
N SER A 116 5.92 15.19 0.76
CA SER A 116 4.98 16.32 0.77
C SER A 116 4.40 16.59 2.16
N TRP A 117 4.71 15.74 3.15
CA TRP A 117 4.13 15.77 4.48
C TRP A 117 5.24 15.92 5.54
N PRO A 118 5.31 17.06 6.24
CA PRO A 118 6.33 17.27 7.25
C PRO A 118 6.19 16.25 8.40
N GLY A 119 7.31 15.64 8.82
CA GLY A 119 7.39 14.76 9.99
C GLY A 119 7.24 13.25 9.74
N VAL A 120 7.02 12.79 8.51
CA VAL A 120 6.74 11.36 8.22
C VAL A 120 8.00 10.52 7.96
N PHE A 121 9.11 11.14 7.54
CA PHE A 121 10.38 10.43 7.27
C PHE A 121 11.59 11.23 7.77
N SER A 122 12.56 10.54 8.37
CA SER A 122 13.89 11.06 8.68
C SER A 122 14.92 10.04 8.18
N ILE A 123 15.85 10.50 7.34
CA ILE A 123 17.04 9.73 6.99
C ILE A 123 18.10 10.17 8.00
N GLN A 124 18.45 9.28 8.93
CA GLN A 124 19.58 9.45 9.83
C GLN A 124 20.84 8.84 9.22
#